data_AF-A0A970C0V6-F1
#
_entry.id   AF-A0A970C0V6-F1
#
_cell.length_a   1.000
_cell.length_b   1.000
_cell.length_c   1.000
_cell.angle_alpha   90.00
_cell.angle_beta   90.00
_cell.angle_gamma   90.00
#
_symmetry.space_group_name_H-M   'P 1'
#
loop_
_entity.id
_entity.type
_entity.pdbx_description
1 polymer ?
#
loop_
_entity_poly.entity_id
_entity_poly.type
_entity_poly.pdbx_seq_one_letter_code
_entity_poly.pdbx_strand_id
1 'polypeptide(L)'
;MRSPIPGDRPLIDAVRAARAAPAAMVALREFYADVAAAVAAVGQTCRACGACCDFDAYGHRLYVTTLELALLTAEPPAAPAGPGRCPYQHGAACAARDRRALGCRVFSCSQAAADAEQAIYARFHERLGRLHAEHGIPYLYLDLPAAAAALAGGDSSSRTAGRHTGGRDMPPRTGTLTVVAFGDSITQASHQEAPYRWVTLVQDQLNRRLSDTAAAVLNAGAGGETSREGLRRLQRDVLDVRPDIVLVEFGGNDATPDDGRQVGLEEFGDNLHLISTECRKIHAQVMILTFPPIIDAWHCWGRHDRYAETNGPNAHVERYRQAARRYACDHRLALIDIARLLEEAARKDSPQSIILPDGVHLTQAGNRIVAQAVADAIVARQRPLSDV
;
A
#
# COMPACT_ATOMS: atom_id res chain seq x y z
N MET A 1 29.18 -15.24 8.28
CA MET A 1 28.04 -15.15 9.22
C MET A 1 26.78 -14.93 8.41
N ARG A 2 25.84 -15.88 8.42
CA ARG A 2 24.58 -15.77 7.65
C ARG A 2 23.58 -14.95 8.46
N SER A 3 23.03 -13.89 7.84
CA SER A 3 21.93 -13.09 8.39
C SER A 3 20.62 -13.88 8.29
N PRO A 4 19.67 -13.80 9.25
CA PRO A 4 18.44 -14.58 9.22
C PRO A 4 17.40 -14.00 8.24
N ILE A 5 16.56 -14.88 7.68
CA ILE A 5 15.42 -14.61 6.79
C ILE A 5 14.24 -14.07 7.63
N PRO A 6 13.43 -13.11 7.13
CA PRO A 6 12.28 -12.58 7.88
C PRO A 6 11.08 -13.54 7.86
N GLY A 7 10.68 -14.04 9.04
CA GLY A 7 9.36 -14.67 9.33
C GLY A 7 8.45 -13.75 10.14
N ASP A 8 7.59 -14.26 11.03
CA ASP A 8 6.90 -13.45 12.08
C ASP A 8 7.89 -12.69 12.99
N ARG A 9 9.17 -13.08 12.92
CA ARG A 9 10.31 -12.53 13.64
C ARG A 9 10.43 -11.00 13.45
N PRO A 10 10.46 -10.42 12.23
CA PRO A 10 10.38 -8.98 11.99
C PRO A 10 9.27 -8.24 12.72
N LEU A 11 8.04 -8.76 12.73
CA LEU A 11 6.94 -8.12 13.43
C LEU A 11 7.16 -8.17 14.94
N ILE A 12 7.50 -9.36 15.45
CA ILE A 12 7.80 -9.57 16.88
C ILE A 12 8.95 -8.67 17.33
N ASP A 13 10.02 -8.59 16.54
CA ASP A 13 11.21 -7.80 16.81
C ASP A 13 10.91 -6.29 16.74
N ALA A 14 10.12 -5.84 15.76
CA ALA A 14 9.70 -4.44 15.64
C ALA A 14 8.79 -4.02 16.82
N VAL A 15 7.83 -4.87 17.20
CA VAL A 15 6.96 -4.64 18.37
C VAL A 15 7.77 -4.66 19.66
N ARG A 16 8.76 -5.56 19.78
CA ARG A 16 9.67 -5.61 20.93
C ARG A 16 10.56 -4.36 21.00
N ALA A 17 11.11 -3.92 19.87
CA ALA A 17 11.92 -2.70 19.77
C ALA A 17 11.11 -1.47 20.18
N ALA A 18 9.86 -1.36 19.71
CA ALA A 18 8.93 -0.31 20.11
C ALA A 18 8.67 -0.29 21.62
N ARG A 19 8.40 -1.46 22.24
CA ARG A 19 8.22 -1.57 23.69
C ARG A 19 9.50 -1.23 24.47
N ALA A 20 10.65 -1.54 23.91
CA ALA A 20 11.96 -1.24 24.49
C ALA A 20 12.41 0.22 24.29
N ALA A 21 11.58 1.08 23.69
CA ALA A 21 11.83 2.50 23.50
C ALA A 21 10.89 3.36 24.38
N PRO A 22 11.25 3.66 25.65
CA PRO A 22 10.39 4.41 26.56
C PRO A 22 9.98 5.79 26.02
N ALA A 23 10.90 6.50 25.37
CA ALA A 23 10.60 7.79 24.76
C ALA A 23 9.50 7.71 23.69
N ALA A 24 9.56 6.68 22.84
CA ALA A 24 8.53 6.44 21.82
C ALA A 24 7.17 6.10 22.44
N MET A 25 7.16 5.30 23.51
CA MET A 25 5.93 4.93 24.22
C MET A 25 5.32 6.09 25.02
N VAL A 26 6.12 7.04 25.50
CA VAL A 26 5.64 8.30 26.11
C VAL A 26 5.03 9.18 25.03
N ALA A 27 5.75 9.43 23.94
CA ALA A 27 5.28 10.27 22.85
C ALA A 27 4.01 9.70 22.18
N LEU A 28 3.86 8.37 22.10
CA LEU A 28 2.62 7.73 21.64
C LEU A 28 1.42 8.01 22.56
N ARG A 29 1.64 8.08 23.88
CA ARG A 29 0.55 8.41 24.83
C ARG A 29 0.13 9.86 24.71
N GLU A 30 1.09 10.77 24.56
CA GLU A 30 0.83 12.20 24.30
C GLU A 30 0.10 12.40 22.97
N PHE A 31 0.55 11.73 21.91
CA PHE A 31 -0.16 11.65 20.63
C PHE A 31 -1.62 11.25 20.82
N TYR A 32 -1.89 10.25 21.66
CA TYR A 32 -3.26 9.81 21.93
C TYR A 32 -4.10 10.74 22.80
N ALA A 33 -3.47 11.58 23.62
CA ALA A 33 -4.15 12.66 24.31
C ALA A 33 -4.62 13.72 23.30
N ASP A 34 -3.79 14.05 22.31
CA ASP A 34 -4.16 14.99 21.24
C ASP A 34 -5.29 14.43 20.35
N VAL A 35 -5.24 13.13 20.03
CA VAL A 35 -6.34 12.45 19.33
C VAL A 35 -7.63 12.56 20.13
N ALA A 36 -7.58 12.30 21.43
CA ALA A 36 -8.76 12.38 22.29
C ALA A 36 -9.36 13.79 22.33
N ALA A 37 -8.51 14.83 22.39
CA ALA A 37 -8.95 16.22 22.34
C ALA A 37 -9.64 16.57 21.01
N ALA A 38 -9.09 16.10 19.88
CA ALA A 38 -9.68 16.33 18.56
C ALA A 38 -11.02 15.61 18.36
N VAL A 39 -11.13 14.36 18.82
CA VAL A 39 -12.36 13.57 18.77
C VAL A 39 -13.44 14.20 19.67
N ALA A 40 -13.06 14.69 20.86
CA ALA A 40 -13.96 15.38 21.77
C ALA A 40 -14.50 16.69 21.15
N ALA A 41 -13.67 17.44 20.42
CA ALA A 41 -14.06 18.69 19.77
C ALA A 41 -15.16 18.53 18.71
N VAL A 42 -15.30 17.33 18.14
CA VAL A 42 -16.35 17.00 17.16
C VAL A 42 -17.49 16.18 17.78
N GLY A 43 -17.54 16.06 19.11
CA GLY A 43 -18.62 15.39 19.85
C GLY A 43 -18.70 13.87 19.61
N GLN A 44 -17.67 13.26 19.04
CA GLN A 44 -17.65 11.82 18.76
C GLN A 44 -17.42 11.03 20.04
N THR A 45 -18.28 10.03 20.29
CA THR A 45 -18.15 9.15 21.45
C THR A 45 -18.39 7.68 21.07
N CYS A 46 -17.59 6.79 21.65
CA CYS A 46 -17.80 5.36 21.53
C CYS A 46 -18.98 4.95 22.43
N ARG A 47 -20.06 4.43 21.83
CA ARG A 47 -21.22 3.88 22.55
C ARG A 47 -21.00 2.48 23.14
N ALA A 48 -19.80 1.93 23.00
CA ALA A 48 -19.46 0.57 23.42
C ALA A 48 -20.47 -0.51 22.95
N CYS A 49 -21.03 -0.36 21.75
CA CYS A 49 -22.01 -1.30 21.21
C CYS A 49 -21.37 -2.57 20.62
N GLY A 50 -20.06 -2.59 20.43
CA GLY A 50 -19.32 -3.73 19.86
C GLY A 50 -19.49 -3.96 18.36
N ALA A 51 -20.40 -3.24 17.68
CA ALA A 51 -20.67 -3.44 16.26
C ALA A 51 -19.42 -3.25 15.39
N CYS A 52 -18.65 -2.19 15.62
CA CYS A 52 -17.41 -1.91 14.88
C CYS A 52 -16.25 -2.88 15.19
N CYS A 53 -16.39 -3.74 16.20
CA CYS A 53 -15.39 -4.76 16.53
C CYS A 53 -15.61 -6.07 15.76
N ASP A 54 -16.80 -6.21 15.14
CA ASP A 54 -17.12 -7.28 14.21
C ASP A 54 -16.85 -6.79 12.78
N PHE A 55 -15.60 -6.86 12.36
CA PHE A 55 -15.10 -6.25 11.14
C PHE A 55 -15.83 -6.76 9.90
N ASP A 56 -16.02 -8.08 9.82
CA ASP A 56 -16.69 -8.69 8.66
C ASP A 56 -18.19 -8.36 8.63
N ALA A 57 -18.90 -8.41 9.76
CA ALA A 57 -20.32 -8.07 9.80
C ALA A 57 -20.59 -6.56 9.61
N TYR A 58 -19.65 -5.71 10.07
CA TYR A 58 -19.77 -4.26 9.94
C TYR A 58 -19.31 -3.77 8.56
N GLY A 59 -18.46 -4.52 7.87
CA GLY A 59 -17.96 -4.19 6.53
C GLY A 59 -16.76 -3.24 6.52
N HIS A 60 -15.92 -3.26 7.56
CA HIS A 60 -14.66 -2.50 7.59
C HIS A 60 -13.52 -3.36 8.12
N ARG A 61 -12.29 -2.85 8.07
CA ARG A 61 -11.11 -3.50 8.68
C ARG A 61 -10.41 -2.50 9.59
N LEU A 62 -9.69 -3.02 10.59
CA LEU A 62 -8.86 -2.20 11.47
C LEU A 62 -7.40 -2.52 11.22
N TYR A 63 -6.69 -1.55 10.69
CA TYR A 63 -5.24 -1.61 10.54
C TYR A 63 -4.55 -0.90 11.69
N VAL A 64 -3.39 -1.43 12.09
CA VAL A 64 -2.61 -1.00 13.23
C VAL A 64 -1.13 -0.93 12.87
N THR A 65 -0.46 0.11 13.37
CA THR A 65 0.97 0.30 13.16
C THR A 65 1.82 -0.42 14.22
N THR A 66 3.14 -0.51 14.05
CA THR A 66 4.05 -1.13 15.02
C THR A 66 3.96 -0.52 16.43
N LEU A 67 3.97 0.82 16.55
CA LEU A 67 3.83 1.52 17.84
C LEU A 67 2.47 1.23 18.48
N GLU A 68 1.42 1.18 17.67
CA GLU A 68 0.08 0.87 18.16
C GLU A 68 -0.03 -0.57 18.62
N LEU A 69 0.56 -1.52 17.88
CA LEU A 69 0.67 -2.91 18.28
C LEU A 69 1.45 -3.05 19.58
N ALA A 70 2.56 -2.33 19.75
CA ALA A 70 3.33 -2.34 20.99
C ALA A 70 2.49 -1.96 22.22
N LEU A 71 1.63 -0.95 22.08
CA LEU A 71 0.68 -0.53 23.12
C LEU A 71 -0.50 -1.49 23.28
N LEU A 72 -1.12 -1.89 22.16
CA LEU A 72 -2.33 -2.70 22.10
C LEU A 72 -2.10 -4.15 22.55
N THR A 73 -0.89 -4.67 22.38
CA THR A 73 -0.54 -6.05 22.78
C THR A 73 0.23 -6.11 24.09
N ALA A 74 0.42 -4.97 24.78
CA ALA A 74 1.01 -4.92 26.12
C ALA A 74 0.30 -5.86 27.11
N GLU A 75 -1.01 -6.03 26.95
CA GLU A 75 -1.71 -7.21 27.43
C GLU A 75 -2.23 -8.00 26.22
N PRO A 76 -2.00 -9.33 26.19
CA PRO A 76 -2.50 -10.19 25.13
C PRO A 76 -4.03 -10.28 25.18
N PRO A 77 -4.69 -10.64 24.06
CA PRO A 77 -6.11 -10.94 24.08
C PRO A 77 -6.37 -12.18 24.94
N ALA A 78 -7.51 -12.23 25.62
CA ALA A 78 -7.86 -13.36 26.49
C ALA A 78 -8.16 -14.64 25.71
N ALA A 79 -8.55 -14.52 24.44
CA ALA A 79 -8.78 -15.63 23.53
C ALA A 79 -8.36 -15.24 22.10
N PRO A 80 -8.03 -16.22 21.24
CA PRO A 80 -7.85 -15.97 19.81
C PRO A 80 -9.12 -15.36 19.20
N ALA A 81 -8.96 -14.41 18.28
CA ALA A 81 -10.10 -13.88 17.54
C ALA A 81 -10.74 -14.99 16.68
N GLY A 82 -12.07 -15.00 16.62
CA GLY A 82 -12.76 -15.61 15.48
C GLY A 82 -12.43 -14.86 14.17
N PRO A 83 -12.58 -15.49 13.00
CA PRO A 83 -12.38 -14.81 11.72
C PRO A 83 -13.16 -13.50 11.64
N GLY A 84 -12.52 -12.43 11.17
CA GLY A 84 -13.19 -11.14 10.97
C GLY A 84 -13.54 -10.38 12.24
N ARG A 85 -13.07 -10.80 13.41
CA ARG A 85 -13.39 -10.15 14.69
C ARG A 85 -12.16 -9.56 15.36
N CYS A 86 -12.38 -8.50 16.13
CA CYS A 86 -11.35 -7.95 17.00
C CYS A 86 -10.97 -8.97 18.10
N PRO A 87 -9.68 -9.31 18.27
CA PRO A 87 -9.23 -10.24 19.32
C PRO A 87 -9.48 -9.73 20.75
N TYR A 88 -9.75 -8.43 20.92
CA TYR A 88 -10.05 -7.82 22.20
C TYR A 88 -11.55 -7.67 22.48
N GLN A 89 -12.41 -8.16 21.59
CA GLN A 89 -13.87 -8.10 21.76
C GLN A 89 -14.37 -9.19 22.71
N HIS A 90 -15.11 -8.79 23.75
CA HIS A 90 -15.81 -9.69 24.67
C HIS A 90 -17.29 -9.29 24.72
N GLY A 91 -18.11 -9.95 23.91
CA GLY A 91 -19.47 -9.48 23.66
C GLY A 91 -19.47 -8.07 23.04
N ALA A 92 -20.12 -7.11 23.68
CA ALA A 92 -20.08 -5.70 23.27
C ALA A 92 -18.86 -4.94 23.83
N ALA A 93 -18.16 -5.50 24.82
CA ALA A 93 -17.07 -4.83 25.52
C ALA A 93 -15.73 -4.94 24.76
N CYS A 94 -14.90 -3.91 24.90
CA CYS A 94 -13.52 -3.88 24.41
C CYS A 94 -12.55 -4.05 25.58
N ALA A 95 -11.85 -5.19 25.63
CA ALA A 95 -10.85 -5.48 26.66
C ALA A 95 -9.57 -4.61 26.54
N ALA A 96 -9.38 -3.92 25.41
CA ALA A 96 -8.26 -3.01 25.20
C ALA A 96 -8.69 -1.53 25.17
N ARG A 97 -9.74 -1.16 25.93
CA ARG A 97 -10.36 0.19 25.88
C ARG A 97 -9.34 1.33 25.96
N ASP A 98 -8.36 1.25 26.85
CA ASP A 98 -7.43 2.36 27.07
C ASP A 98 -6.20 2.30 26.16
N ARG A 99 -6.03 1.16 25.47
CA ARG A 99 -4.89 0.84 24.62
C ARG A 99 -5.28 0.75 23.13
N ARG A 100 -6.48 1.23 22.78
CA ARG A 100 -6.99 1.20 21.40
C ARG A 100 -6.11 2.00 20.45
N ALA A 101 -6.02 1.48 19.23
CA ALA A 101 -5.41 2.13 18.08
C ALA A 101 -6.17 3.38 17.64
N LEU A 102 -5.53 4.22 16.81
CA LEU A 102 -6.05 5.44 16.21
C LEU A 102 -7.39 5.19 15.53
N GLY A 103 -7.47 4.16 14.67
CA GLY A 103 -8.71 3.82 13.96
C GLY A 103 -9.90 3.67 14.90
N CYS A 104 -9.76 2.92 15.99
CA CYS A 104 -10.86 2.76 16.95
C CYS A 104 -11.14 3.97 17.85
N ARG A 105 -10.22 4.94 17.93
CA ARG A 105 -10.42 6.17 18.71
C ARG A 105 -11.20 7.21 17.91
N VAL A 106 -10.96 7.24 16.61
CA VAL A 106 -11.55 8.19 15.69
C VAL A 106 -12.89 7.67 15.16
N PHE A 107 -13.02 6.35 14.99
CA PHE A 107 -14.23 5.74 14.44
C PHE A 107 -15.52 6.03 15.23
N SER A 108 -16.58 6.39 14.51
CA SER A 108 -17.93 6.63 15.01
C SER A 108 -18.93 5.64 14.39
N CYS A 109 -19.77 5.01 15.22
CA CYS A 109 -20.89 4.18 14.73
C CYS A 109 -22.08 5.01 14.17
N SER A 110 -21.87 6.30 13.86
CA SER A 110 -22.86 7.22 13.30
C SER A 110 -22.25 7.91 12.08
N GLN A 111 -22.97 7.92 10.96
CA GLN A 111 -22.54 8.57 9.71
C GLN A 111 -22.52 10.10 9.81
N ALA A 112 -23.15 10.70 10.83
CA ALA A 112 -23.26 12.15 10.97
C ALA A 112 -21.91 12.88 11.14
N ALA A 113 -20.84 12.14 11.44
CA ALA A 113 -19.50 12.70 11.67
C ALA A 113 -18.43 12.09 10.76
N ALA A 114 -18.81 11.49 9.62
CA ALA A 114 -17.89 10.80 8.71
C ALA A 114 -16.77 11.71 8.18
N ASP A 115 -17.10 12.94 7.73
CA ASP A 115 -16.10 13.89 7.21
C ASP A 115 -15.10 14.32 8.30
N ALA A 116 -15.60 14.57 9.51
CA ALA A 116 -14.78 14.92 10.67
C ALA A 116 -13.88 13.76 11.11
N GLU A 117 -14.42 12.54 11.12
CA GLU A 117 -13.68 11.31 11.36
C GLU A 117 -12.52 11.18 10.37
N GLN A 118 -12.79 11.35 9.08
CA GLN A 118 -11.81 11.24 8.01
C GLN A 118 -10.70 12.29 8.14
N ALA A 119 -11.06 13.55 8.40
CA ALA A 119 -10.09 14.63 8.58
C ALA A 119 -9.18 14.41 9.81
N ILE A 120 -9.76 13.96 10.93
CA ILE A 120 -9.01 13.63 12.14
C ILE A 120 -8.08 12.44 11.86
N TYR A 121 -8.60 11.38 11.25
CA TYR A 121 -7.83 10.18 10.95
C TYR A 121 -6.64 10.48 10.04
N ALA A 122 -6.85 11.17 8.91
CA ALA A 122 -5.79 11.50 7.96
C ALA A 122 -4.64 12.29 8.61
N ARG A 123 -5.00 13.35 9.36
CA ARG A 123 -4.03 14.20 10.08
C ARG A 123 -3.20 13.39 11.07
N PHE A 124 -3.85 12.57 11.90
CA PHE A 124 -3.15 11.83 12.95
C PHE A 124 -2.42 10.60 12.42
N HIS A 125 -2.89 9.99 11.33
CA HIS A 125 -2.20 8.87 10.68
C HIS A 125 -0.84 9.33 10.11
N GLU A 126 -0.80 10.48 9.45
CA GLU A 126 0.46 11.08 8.97
C GLU A 126 1.42 11.39 10.14
N ARG A 127 0.91 12.00 11.21
CA ARG A 127 1.71 12.28 12.41
C ARG A 127 2.21 11.00 13.10
N LEU A 128 1.42 9.93 13.09
CA LEU A 128 1.82 8.64 13.63
C LEU A 128 2.96 8.01 12.81
N GLY A 129 2.94 8.17 11.48
CA GLY A 129 4.05 7.79 10.61
C GLY A 129 5.34 8.55 10.95
N ARG A 130 5.26 9.86 11.15
CA ARG A 130 6.40 10.68 11.61
C ARG A 130 6.93 10.24 12.97
N LEU A 131 6.04 9.90 13.90
CA LEU A 131 6.42 9.42 15.22
C LEU A 131 7.25 8.13 15.17
N HIS A 132 6.94 7.21 14.25
CA HIS A 132 7.78 6.03 14.02
C HIS A 132 9.18 6.42 13.54
N ALA A 133 9.26 7.32 12.56
CA ALA A 133 10.52 7.78 11.99
C ALA A 133 11.39 8.51 13.03
N GLU A 134 10.81 9.43 13.81
CA GLU A 134 11.49 10.21 14.86
C GLU A 134 12.13 9.32 15.94
N HIS A 135 11.52 8.17 16.22
CA HIS A 135 12.00 7.24 17.23
C HIS A 135 12.72 6.00 16.65
N GLY A 136 12.95 5.96 15.33
CA GLY A 136 13.60 4.83 14.67
C GLY A 136 12.84 3.50 14.82
N ILE A 137 11.52 3.55 14.98
CA ILE A 137 10.68 2.36 15.11
C ILE A 137 10.23 1.92 13.70
N PRO A 138 10.46 0.66 13.30
CA PRO A 138 10.01 0.17 12.00
C PRO A 138 8.50 0.36 11.83
N TYR A 139 8.07 0.95 10.71
CA TYR A 139 6.66 1.16 10.41
C TYR A 139 6.10 -0.04 9.64
N LEU A 140 5.36 -0.91 10.34
CA LEU A 140 4.53 -1.95 9.75
C LEU A 140 3.08 -1.53 9.91
N TYR A 141 2.24 -1.77 8.90
CA TYR A 141 0.83 -1.42 8.92
C TYR A 141 -0.01 -2.63 8.52
N LEU A 142 -0.67 -3.23 9.50
CA LEU A 142 -1.21 -4.59 9.39
C LEU A 142 -2.65 -4.66 9.89
N ASP A 143 -3.45 -5.56 9.30
CA ASP A 143 -4.77 -5.91 9.79
C ASP A 143 -4.67 -6.50 11.21
N LEU A 144 -5.47 -5.99 12.16
CA LEU A 144 -5.34 -6.34 13.58
C LEU A 144 -5.48 -7.85 13.85
N PRO A 145 -6.49 -8.57 13.34
CA PRO A 145 -6.59 -10.02 13.51
C PRO A 145 -5.33 -10.76 13.07
N ALA A 146 -4.77 -10.42 11.90
CA ALA A 146 -3.55 -11.02 11.37
C ALA A 146 -2.33 -10.72 12.25
N ALA A 147 -2.16 -9.45 12.67
CA ALA A 147 -1.05 -9.05 13.53
C ALA A 147 -1.12 -9.72 14.91
N ALA A 148 -2.30 -9.85 15.50
CA ALA A 148 -2.49 -10.51 16.78
C ALA A 148 -2.20 -12.02 16.71
N ALA A 149 -2.59 -12.69 15.61
CA ALA A 149 -2.28 -14.10 15.39
C ALA A 149 -0.77 -14.34 15.26
N ALA A 150 -0.07 -13.52 14.47
CA ALA A 150 1.39 -13.60 14.30
C ALA A 150 2.16 -13.39 15.62
N LEU A 151 1.68 -12.48 16.48
CA LEU A 151 2.29 -12.24 17.80
C LEU A 151 1.99 -13.34 18.82
N ALA A 152 0.94 -14.15 18.62
CA ALA A 152 0.58 -15.26 19.49
C ALA A 152 1.32 -16.58 19.16
N GLY A 153 1.79 -16.76 17.92
CA GLY A 153 2.35 -18.01 17.38
C GLY A 153 3.82 -18.32 17.71
N GLY A 154 4.35 -17.91 18.87
CA GLY A 154 5.77 -18.03 19.21
C GLY A 154 6.34 -19.47 19.28
N ASP A 155 7.35 -19.73 18.44
CA ASP A 155 8.37 -20.80 18.46
C ASP A 155 7.95 -22.26 18.12
N SER A 156 8.22 -22.69 16.88
CA SER A 156 8.30 -24.11 16.50
C SER A 156 9.60 -24.43 15.73
N SER A 157 10.74 -24.23 16.38
CA SER A 157 12.02 -24.71 15.84
C SER A 157 12.20 -26.22 16.10
N SER A 158 11.69 -27.09 15.23
CA SER A 158 12.30 -28.40 14.97
C SER A 158 11.72 -29.03 13.70
N ARG A 159 12.55 -29.16 12.65
CA ARG A 159 12.73 -30.37 11.85
C ARG A 159 13.74 -30.17 10.71
N THR A 160 14.92 -30.74 10.95
CA THR A 160 15.78 -31.54 10.06
C THR A 160 16.00 -31.10 8.60
N ALA A 161 17.28 -30.82 8.33
CA ALA A 161 17.89 -30.67 7.03
C ALA A 161 17.72 -31.90 6.12
N GLY A 162 17.36 -31.64 4.86
CA GLY A 162 17.40 -32.59 3.74
C GLY A 162 18.14 -31.97 2.56
N ARG A 163 19.12 -32.70 2.03
CA ARG A 163 20.03 -32.32 0.94
C ARG A 163 19.40 -32.73 -0.39
N HIS A 164 19.22 -31.83 -1.36
CA HIS A 164 19.09 -32.23 -2.77
C HIS A 164 19.51 -31.15 -3.78
N THR A 165 19.82 -31.65 -4.96
CA THR A 165 20.72 -31.17 -6.00
C THR A 165 20.02 -30.38 -7.11
N GLY A 166 20.73 -29.39 -7.66
CA GLY A 166 20.65 -28.86 -9.03
C GLY A 166 19.35 -29.01 -9.83
N GLY A 167 18.55 -27.94 -9.83
CA GLY A 167 17.48 -27.63 -10.78
C GLY A 167 16.98 -26.22 -10.48
N ARG A 168 16.83 -25.35 -11.49
CA ARG A 168 16.28 -23.98 -11.31
C ARG A 168 14.77 -24.07 -11.15
N ASP A 169 14.32 -24.58 -10.01
CA ASP A 169 12.96 -24.45 -9.54
C ASP A 169 12.97 -23.56 -8.30
N MET A 170 12.21 -22.47 -8.36
CA MET A 170 12.02 -21.58 -7.22
C MET A 170 11.27 -22.39 -6.14
N PRO A 171 11.79 -22.51 -4.91
CA PRO A 171 11.13 -23.29 -3.87
C PRO A 171 9.76 -22.65 -3.54
N PRO A 172 8.76 -23.46 -3.11
CA PRO A 172 7.48 -22.94 -2.69
C PRO A 172 7.69 -21.97 -1.52
N ARG A 173 7.19 -20.74 -1.67
CA ARG A 173 7.42 -19.64 -0.74
C ARG A 173 6.54 -19.81 0.50
N THR A 174 7.06 -20.48 1.53
CA THR A 174 6.49 -20.39 2.88
C THR A 174 6.99 -19.09 3.53
N GLY A 175 6.21 -18.01 3.40
CA GLY A 175 6.48 -16.68 3.96
C GLY A 175 5.58 -15.60 3.35
N THR A 176 5.53 -14.41 3.94
CA THR A 176 4.72 -13.29 3.42
C THR A 176 5.30 -12.77 2.10
N LEU A 177 4.49 -12.72 1.04
CA LEU A 177 4.80 -12.05 -0.22
C LEU A 177 4.76 -10.53 -0.01
N THR A 178 5.91 -9.87 -0.06
CA THR A 178 6.00 -8.42 0.10
C THR A 178 6.03 -7.74 -1.27
N VAL A 179 5.06 -6.88 -1.53
CA VAL A 179 4.92 -6.11 -2.77
C VAL A 179 5.02 -4.63 -2.43
N VAL A 180 5.81 -3.86 -3.17
CA VAL A 180 5.84 -2.40 -3.06
C VAL A 180 5.30 -1.79 -4.35
N ALA A 181 4.26 -0.98 -4.23
CA ALA A 181 3.76 -0.13 -5.30
C ALA A 181 4.47 1.22 -5.24
N PHE A 182 5.34 1.50 -6.20
CA PHE A 182 6.21 2.67 -6.24
C PHE A 182 5.84 3.57 -7.41
N GLY A 183 5.38 4.77 -7.12
CA GLY A 183 4.90 5.67 -8.16
C GLY A 183 4.43 7.02 -7.65
N ASP A 184 3.55 7.65 -8.40
CA ASP A 184 3.09 9.01 -8.15
C ASP A 184 1.71 9.09 -7.46
N SER A 185 0.89 10.10 -7.80
CA SER A 185 -0.47 10.25 -7.28
C SER A 185 -1.42 9.12 -7.71
N ILE A 186 -1.21 8.48 -8.85
CA ILE A 186 -2.01 7.34 -9.29
C ILE A 186 -1.75 6.13 -8.40
N THR A 187 -0.48 5.90 -8.05
CA THR A 187 -0.10 4.89 -7.06
C THR A 187 -0.58 5.25 -5.65
N GLN A 188 -0.44 6.51 -5.24
CA GLN A 188 -0.89 6.99 -3.93
C GLN A 188 -2.41 6.83 -3.75
N ALA A 189 -3.17 7.11 -4.82
CA ALA A 189 -4.63 7.06 -4.89
C ALA A 189 -5.31 7.83 -3.73
N SER A 190 -4.80 9.01 -3.37
CA SER A 190 -5.29 9.82 -2.24
C SER A 190 -6.72 10.32 -2.42
N HIS A 191 -7.20 10.42 -3.67
CA HIS A 191 -8.59 10.73 -4.02
C HIS A 191 -9.59 9.60 -3.70
N GLN A 192 -9.09 8.43 -3.29
CA GLN A 192 -9.91 7.31 -2.83
C GLN A 192 -9.65 7.05 -1.35
N GLU A 193 -10.71 6.62 -0.66
CA GLU A 193 -10.55 6.04 0.68
C GLU A 193 -9.69 4.79 0.60
N ALA A 194 -8.94 4.51 1.67
CA ALA A 194 -7.95 3.43 1.70
C ALA A 194 -8.48 2.07 1.20
N PRO A 195 -9.71 1.62 1.54
CA PRO A 195 -10.25 0.34 1.06
C PRO A 195 -10.47 0.27 -0.46
N TYR A 196 -10.61 1.43 -1.12
CA TYR A 196 -10.90 1.50 -2.56
C TYR A 196 -9.69 1.85 -3.42
N ARG A 197 -8.52 2.06 -2.79
CA ARG A 197 -7.25 2.25 -3.51
C ARG A 197 -6.82 0.94 -4.14
N TRP A 198 -6.34 0.99 -5.38
CA TRP A 198 -5.95 -0.21 -6.11
C TRP A 198 -4.89 -1.03 -5.35
N VAL A 199 -3.95 -0.38 -4.63
CA VAL A 199 -2.93 -1.07 -3.82
C VAL A 199 -3.55 -1.94 -2.72
N THR A 200 -4.53 -1.40 -2.00
CA THR A 200 -5.27 -2.15 -0.95
C THR A 200 -6.08 -3.28 -1.57
N LEU A 201 -6.75 -3.01 -2.69
CA LEU A 201 -7.53 -4.02 -3.41
C LEU A 201 -6.65 -5.17 -3.93
N VAL A 202 -5.41 -4.89 -4.36
CA VAL A 202 -4.43 -5.93 -4.74
C VAL A 202 -4.11 -6.81 -3.54
N GLN A 203 -3.81 -6.23 -2.37
CA GLN A 203 -3.54 -7.02 -1.16
C GLN A 203 -4.70 -7.97 -0.85
N ASP A 204 -5.92 -7.43 -0.84
CA ASP A 204 -7.14 -8.19 -0.61
C ASP A 204 -7.32 -9.33 -1.62
N GLN A 205 -7.06 -9.07 -2.91
CA GLN A 205 -7.15 -10.08 -3.95
C GLN A 205 -6.06 -11.15 -3.83
N LEU A 206 -4.82 -10.78 -3.50
CA LEU A 206 -3.73 -11.71 -3.31
C LEU A 206 -3.98 -12.62 -2.11
N ASN A 207 -4.39 -12.06 -0.96
CA ASN A 207 -4.73 -12.83 0.24
C ASN A 207 -5.89 -13.81 0.00
N ARG A 208 -6.86 -13.47 -0.87
CA ARG A 208 -7.94 -14.39 -1.25
C ARG A 208 -7.48 -15.49 -2.21
N ARG A 209 -6.53 -15.20 -3.10
CA ARG A 209 -6.13 -16.09 -4.21
C ARG A 209 -4.93 -16.96 -3.89
N LEU A 210 -4.11 -16.55 -2.94
CA LEU A 210 -2.92 -17.25 -2.48
C LEU A 210 -3.16 -17.72 -1.03
N SER A 211 -3.96 -18.78 -0.87
CA SER A 211 -4.41 -19.27 0.45
C SER A 211 -3.26 -19.62 1.40
N ASP A 212 -2.11 -20.01 0.86
CA ASP A 212 -0.95 -20.49 1.63
C ASP A 212 0.15 -19.41 1.75
N THR A 213 -0.09 -18.20 1.25
CA THR A 213 0.89 -17.10 1.21
C THR A 213 0.22 -15.79 1.57
N ALA A 214 0.48 -15.27 2.76
CA ALA A 214 0.06 -13.93 3.13
C ALA A 214 0.72 -12.90 2.20
N ALA A 215 -0.01 -11.87 1.78
CA ALA A 215 0.50 -10.76 0.98
C ALA A 215 0.49 -9.46 1.80
N ALA A 216 1.61 -8.75 1.77
CA ALA A 216 1.75 -7.39 2.28
C ALA A 216 2.06 -6.46 1.10
N VAL A 217 1.11 -5.59 0.74
CA VAL A 217 1.25 -4.67 -0.38
C VAL A 217 1.39 -3.25 0.16
N LEU A 218 2.58 -2.69 0.04
CA LEU A 218 2.93 -1.38 0.59
C LEU A 218 2.75 -0.30 -0.49
N ASN A 219 2.08 0.79 -0.12
CA ASN A 219 1.90 1.94 -0.99
C ASN A 219 3.05 2.93 -0.77
N ALA A 220 3.98 2.97 -1.72
CA ALA A 220 5.04 3.96 -1.84
C ALA A 220 4.72 4.97 -2.98
N GLY A 221 3.46 5.36 -3.10
CA GLY A 221 3.00 6.42 -3.99
C GLY A 221 3.12 7.79 -3.34
N ALA A 222 3.61 8.77 -4.10
CA ALA A 222 3.73 10.15 -3.64
C ALA A 222 3.13 11.12 -4.66
N GLY A 223 2.14 11.89 -4.20
CA GLY A 223 1.32 12.75 -5.05
C GLY A 223 2.14 13.76 -5.85
N GLY A 224 1.91 13.78 -7.16
CA GLY A 224 2.47 14.76 -8.08
C GLY A 224 3.93 14.53 -8.44
N GLU A 225 4.63 13.53 -7.91
CA GLU A 225 6.05 13.30 -8.17
C GLU A 225 6.36 12.80 -9.60
N THR A 226 7.51 13.23 -10.10
CA THR A 226 8.18 12.71 -11.29
C THR A 226 9.04 11.48 -10.96
N SER A 227 9.48 10.72 -11.96
CA SER A 227 10.44 9.61 -11.76
C SER A 227 11.77 10.08 -11.14
N ARG A 228 12.22 11.31 -11.46
CA ARG A 228 13.42 11.93 -10.88
C ARG A 228 13.28 12.15 -9.37
N GLU A 229 12.11 12.57 -8.91
CA GLU A 229 11.82 12.75 -7.49
C GLU A 229 11.66 11.40 -6.80
N GLY A 230 11.00 10.43 -7.45
CA GLY A 230 10.92 9.05 -6.99
C GLY A 230 12.30 8.46 -6.69
N LEU A 231 13.29 8.62 -7.59
CA LEU A 231 14.66 8.13 -7.36
C LEU A 231 15.28 8.58 -6.03
N ARG A 232 14.97 9.79 -5.55
CA ARG A 232 15.51 10.32 -4.28
C ARG A 232 15.05 9.53 -3.07
N ARG A 233 13.90 8.86 -3.16
CA ARG A 233 13.31 8.05 -2.08
C ARG A 233 13.33 6.55 -2.36
N LEU A 234 13.87 6.11 -3.50
CA LEU A 234 13.98 4.70 -3.88
C LEU A 234 14.63 3.84 -2.78
N GLN A 235 15.72 4.33 -2.17
CA GLN A 235 16.40 3.61 -1.09
C GLN A 235 15.45 3.34 0.10
N ARG A 236 14.88 4.41 0.65
CA ARG A 236 14.02 4.38 1.85
C ARG A 236 12.73 3.60 1.61
N ASP A 237 12.07 3.86 0.49
CA ASP A 237 10.69 3.40 0.25
C ASP A 237 10.63 2.01 -0.41
N VAL A 238 11.72 1.56 -1.03
CA VAL A 238 11.75 0.30 -1.79
C VAL A 238 12.91 -0.58 -1.37
N LEU A 239 14.16 -0.09 -1.42
CA LEU A 239 15.32 -0.96 -1.26
C LEU A 239 15.49 -1.44 0.19
N ASP A 240 15.26 -0.57 1.16
CA ASP A 240 15.33 -0.89 2.60
C ASP A 240 14.20 -1.84 3.03
N VAL A 241 13.07 -1.82 2.31
CA VAL A 241 11.94 -2.74 2.52
C VAL A 241 12.28 -4.17 2.08
N ARG A 242 13.17 -4.32 1.09
CA ARG A 242 13.54 -5.60 0.47
C ARG A 242 12.32 -6.41 -0.05
N PRO A 243 11.47 -5.84 -0.91
CA PRO A 243 10.28 -6.51 -1.40
C PRO A 243 10.61 -7.66 -2.35
N ASP A 244 9.64 -8.54 -2.52
CA ASP A 244 9.69 -9.60 -3.53
C ASP A 244 9.31 -9.08 -4.91
N ILE A 245 8.37 -8.13 -4.95
CA ILE A 245 7.84 -7.53 -6.17
C ILE A 245 7.80 -6.01 -5.99
N VAL A 246 8.27 -5.28 -7.00
CA VAL A 246 8.12 -3.83 -7.12
C VAL A 246 7.27 -3.54 -8.36
N LEU A 247 6.17 -2.85 -8.14
CA LEU A 247 5.33 -2.29 -9.19
C LEU A 247 5.79 -0.85 -9.40
N VAL A 248 6.19 -0.48 -10.61
CA VAL A 248 6.73 0.86 -10.92
C VAL A 248 5.77 1.57 -11.86
N GLU A 249 5.31 2.75 -11.45
CA GLU A 249 4.33 3.57 -12.18
C GLU A 249 4.73 5.05 -12.12
N PHE A 250 5.14 5.61 -13.26
CA PHE A 250 5.48 7.02 -13.44
C PHE A 250 5.22 7.41 -14.90
N GLY A 251 5.42 8.70 -15.23
CA GLY A 251 5.38 9.21 -16.60
C GLY A 251 4.40 10.36 -16.82
N GLY A 252 3.34 10.45 -16.01
CA GLY A 252 2.36 11.55 -16.13
C GLY A 252 2.92 12.89 -15.67
N ASN A 253 3.49 12.93 -14.47
CA ASN A 253 4.13 14.14 -13.95
C ASN A 253 5.47 14.44 -14.63
N ASP A 254 6.18 13.42 -15.13
CA ASP A 254 7.39 13.57 -15.96
C ASP A 254 7.10 14.41 -17.21
N ALA A 255 5.91 14.22 -17.79
CA ALA A 255 5.36 14.95 -18.93
C ALA A 255 4.78 16.34 -18.57
N THR A 256 5.03 16.85 -17.37
CA THR A 256 4.61 18.18 -16.94
C THR A 256 5.09 19.26 -17.92
N PRO A 257 4.31 20.34 -18.13
CA PRO A 257 4.73 21.44 -18.96
C PRO A 257 5.65 22.42 -18.20
N ASP A 258 5.82 22.26 -16.90
CA ASP A 258 6.76 23.04 -16.08
C ASP A 258 8.22 22.69 -16.44
N ASP A 259 8.93 23.63 -17.06
CA ASP A 259 10.33 23.50 -17.45
C ASP A 259 11.28 23.16 -16.31
N GLY A 260 11.03 23.68 -15.12
CA GLY A 260 11.89 23.41 -13.97
C GLY A 260 11.74 22.00 -13.42
N ARG A 261 10.69 21.28 -13.84
CA ARG A 261 10.31 20.00 -13.26
C ARG A 261 10.21 18.86 -14.26
N GLN A 262 10.01 19.17 -15.54
CA GLN A 262 9.92 18.19 -16.61
C GLN A 262 11.09 17.20 -16.59
N VAL A 263 10.78 15.93 -16.84
CA VAL A 263 11.75 14.86 -17.05
C VAL A 263 11.64 14.45 -18.51
N GLY A 264 12.69 14.68 -19.31
CA GLY A 264 12.68 14.32 -20.73
C GLY A 264 12.57 12.81 -20.95
N LEU A 265 12.15 12.36 -22.14
CA LEU A 265 11.95 10.93 -22.44
C LEU A 265 13.21 10.07 -22.25
N GLU A 266 14.39 10.62 -22.55
CA GLU A 266 15.67 9.95 -22.33
C GLU A 266 15.92 9.74 -20.83
N GLU A 267 15.84 10.81 -20.05
CA GLU A 267 15.99 10.76 -18.59
C GLU A 267 14.93 9.87 -17.93
N PHE A 268 13.69 9.88 -18.41
CA PHE A 268 12.64 8.99 -17.93
C PHE A 268 13.02 7.52 -18.16
N GLY A 269 13.57 7.19 -19.33
CA GLY A 269 14.11 5.87 -19.63
C GLY A 269 15.25 5.47 -18.69
N ASP A 270 16.20 6.38 -18.46
CA ASP A 270 17.31 6.19 -17.51
C ASP A 270 16.82 5.99 -16.08
N ASN A 271 15.79 6.73 -15.66
CA ASN A 271 15.21 6.62 -14.33
C ASN A 271 14.53 5.25 -14.14
N LEU A 272 13.75 4.79 -15.13
CA LEU A 272 13.20 3.43 -15.13
C LEU A 272 14.32 2.37 -15.09
N HIS A 273 15.41 2.61 -15.82
CA HIS A 273 16.58 1.73 -15.82
C HIS A 273 17.24 1.63 -14.45
N LEU A 274 17.47 2.76 -13.79
CA LEU A 274 18.08 2.81 -12.47
C LEU A 274 17.18 2.16 -11.41
N ILE A 275 15.88 2.51 -11.38
CA ILE A 275 14.91 1.92 -10.45
C ILE A 275 14.91 0.40 -10.58
N SER A 276 14.76 -0.12 -11.81
CA SER A 276 14.65 -1.57 -12.00
C SER A 276 15.96 -2.29 -11.67
N THR A 277 17.11 -1.67 -11.99
CA THR A 277 18.43 -2.24 -11.74
C THR A 277 18.70 -2.35 -10.23
N GLU A 278 18.45 -1.29 -9.46
CA GLU A 278 18.63 -1.33 -8.01
C GLU A 278 17.68 -2.34 -7.33
N CYS A 279 16.41 -2.40 -7.76
CA CYS A 279 15.46 -3.39 -7.25
C CYS A 279 15.92 -4.83 -7.55
N ARG A 280 16.49 -5.07 -8.74
CA ARG A 280 17.00 -6.40 -9.10
C ARG A 280 18.26 -6.80 -8.32
N LYS A 281 19.10 -5.84 -7.90
CA LYS A 281 20.27 -6.11 -7.04
C LYS A 281 19.88 -6.71 -5.70
N ILE A 282 18.71 -6.35 -5.16
CA ILE A 282 18.15 -6.94 -3.93
C ILE A 282 17.26 -8.16 -4.21
N HIS A 283 17.27 -8.67 -5.45
CA HIS A 283 16.48 -9.80 -5.94
C HIS A 283 14.96 -9.59 -5.99
N ALA A 284 14.50 -8.33 -6.00
CA ALA A 284 13.10 -8.02 -6.23
C ALA A 284 12.75 -8.20 -7.72
N GLN A 285 11.57 -8.77 -7.99
CA GLN A 285 10.97 -8.78 -9.32
C GLN A 285 10.38 -7.40 -9.62
N VAL A 286 10.53 -6.93 -10.86
CA VAL A 286 10.04 -5.61 -11.26
C VAL A 286 8.93 -5.76 -12.31
N MET A 287 7.82 -5.07 -12.08
CA MET A 287 6.71 -4.96 -13.03
C MET A 287 6.46 -3.48 -13.33
N ILE A 288 6.29 -3.15 -14.61
CA ILE A 288 6.06 -1.78 -15.07
C ILE A 288 4.56 -1.60 -15.32
N LEU A 289 4.00 -0.52 -14.80
CA LEU A 289 2.66 -0.02 -15.11
C LEU A 289 2.79 1.23 -15.97
N THR A 290 1.96 1.35 -17.00
CA THR A 290 1.86 2.60 -17.78
C THR A 290 1.07 3.66 -17.00
N PHE A 291 1.35 4.95 -17.17
CA PHE A 291 0.46 6.00 -16.64
C PHE A 291 -0.97 5.89 -17.22
N PRO A 292 -2.07 6.17 -16.49
CA PRO A 292 -3.45 6.05 -16.97
C PRO A 292 -3.80 7.05 -18.09
N PRO A 293 -4.95 6.88 -18.79
CA PRO A 293 -5.41 7.84 -19.80
C PRO A 293 -5.75 9.20 -19.15
N ILE A 294 -5.56 10.28 -19.90
CA ILE A 294 -5.94 11.64 -19.50
C ILE A 294 -7.13 12.09 -20.33
N ILE A 295 -8.10 12.75 -19.68
CA ILE A 295 -9.22 13.40 -20.37
C ILE A 295 -8.90 14.87 -20.57
N ASP A 296 -8.36 15.19 -21.75
CA ASP A 296 -7.84 16.52 -22.09
C ASP A 296 -8.82 17.66 -21.80
N ALA A 297 -10.12 17.44 -22.05
CA ALA A 297 -11.16 18.44 -21.81
C ALA A 297 -11.40 18.77 -20.32
N TRP A 298 -10.97 17.90 -19.40
CA TRP A 298 -11.18 18.05 -17.95
C TRP A 298 -9.91 18.45 -17.22
N HIS A 299 -8.75 18.13 -17.80
CA HIS A 299 -7.46 18.40 -17.18
C HIS A 299 -7.18 19.91 -17.12
N CYS A 300 -6.65 20.38 -15.99
CA CYS A 300 -6.35 21.81 -15.78
C CYS A 300 -5.35 22.38 -16.79
N TRP A 301 -4.51 21.53 -17.40
CA TRP A 301 -3.58 21.91 -18.46
C TRP A 301 -4.03 21.49 -19.86
N GLY A 302 -5.30 21.14 -20.06
CA GLY A 302 -5.83 20.64 -21.33
C GLY A 302 -5.59 21.55 -22.55
N ARG A 303 -5.44 22.86 -22.32
CA ARG A 303 -5.17 23.88 -23.36
C ARG A 303 -3.80 24.56 -23.23
N HIS A 304 -2.85 23.96 -22.52
CA HIS A 304 -1.53 24.56 -22.35
C HIS A 304 -0.72 24.50 -23.66
N ASP A 305 -0.05 25.58 -24.05
CA ASP A 305 0.64 25.71 -25.35
C ASP A 305 1.67 24.61 -25.62
N ARG A 306 2.35 24.14 -24.57
CA ARG A 306 3.29 23.01 -24.64
C ARG A 306 2.67 21.69 -25.11
N TYR A 307 1.35 21.56 -25.05
CA TYR A 307 0.63 20.41 -25.57
C TYR A 307 0.01 20.64 -26.96
N ALA A 308 0.19 21.83 -27.55
CA ALA A 308 -0.35 22.14 -28.87
C ALA A 308 0.21 21.21 -29.95
N GLU A 309 1.52 20.93 -29.91
CA GLU A 309 2.19 20.03 -30.87
C GLU A 309 1.69 18.58 -30.79
N THR A 310 1.23 18.16 -29.61
CA THR A 310 0.72 16.80 -29.38
C THR A 310 -0.80 16.74 -29.39
N ASN A 311 -1.51 17.86 -29.61
CA ASN A 311 -2.96 17.96 -29.54
C ASN A 311 -3.55 17.52 -28.18
N GLY A 312 -2.93 17.96 -27.08
CA GLY A 312 -3.41 17.73 -25.72
C GLY A 312 -2.47 16.91 -24.82
N PRO A 313 -2.71 16.93 -23.50
CA PRO A 313 -1.86 16.23 -22.53
C PRO A 313 -1.87 14.71 -22.69
N ASN A 314 -3.00 14.09 -23.06
CA ASN A 314 -3.08 12.63 -23.18
C ASN A 314 -2.15 12.08 -24.26
N ALA A 315 -2.15 12.70 -25.43
CA ALA A 315 -1.26 12.33 -26.53
C ALA A 315 0.21 12.68 -26.24
N HIS A 316 0.46 13.70 -25.41
CA HIS A 316 1.80 14.01 -24.94
C HIS A 316 2.35 12.92 -24.01
N VAL A 317 1.54 12.50 -23.02
CA VAL A 317 1.86 11.44 -22.04
C VAL A 317 1.95 10.08 -22.71
N GLU A 318 1.25 9.85 -23.82
CA GLU A 318 1.36 8.61 -24.58
C GLU A 318 2.80 8.30 -25.02
N ARG A 319 3.65 9.32 -25.24
CA ARG A 319 5.08 9.13 -25.52
C ARG A 319 5.81 8.47 -24.34
N TYR A 320 5.47 8.84 -23.11
CA TYR A 320 6.02 8.26 -21.87
C TYR A 320 5.47 6.85 -21.64
N ARG A 321 4.18 6.61 -21.94
CA ARG A 321 3.62 5.25 -21.90
C ARG A 321 4.34 4.34 -22.91
N GLN A 322 4.59 4.82 -24.12
CA GLN A 322 5.37 4.07 -25.12
C GLN A 322 6.81 3.82 -24.65
N ALA A 323 7.46 4.78 -24.01
CA ALA A 323 8.77 4.59 -23.42
C ALA A 323 8.75 3.49 -22.34
N ALA A 324 7.77 3.50 -21.44
CA ALA A 324 7.59 2.46 -20.42
C ALA A 324 7.32 1.06 -21.04
N ARG A 325 6.48 0.99 -22.09
CA ARG A 325 6.21 -0.25 -22.84
C ARG A 325 7.48 -0.80 -23.51
N ARG A 326 8.24 0.05 -24.19
CA ARG A 326 9.51 -0.31 -24.84
C ARG A 326 10.52 -0.80 -23.81
N TYR A 327 10.69 -0.04 -22.73
CA TYR A 327 11.57 -0.39 -21.62
C TYR A 327 11.24 -1.77 -21.04
N ALA A 328 9.96 -2.03 -20.74
CA ALA A 328 9.54 -3.34 -20.24
C ALA A 328 9.82 -4.47 -21.24
N CYS A 329 9.60 -4.25 -22.53
CA CYS A 329 9.89 -5.20 -23.60
C CYS A 329 11.40 -5.51 -23.69
N ASP A 330 12.23 -4.47 -23.82
CA ASP A 330 13.68 -4.58 -24.02
C ASP A 330 14.37 -5.27 -22.84
N HIS A 331 13.87 -5.03 -21.62
CA HIS A 331 14.40 -5.64 -20.40
C HIS A 331 13.65 -6.89 -19.93
N ARG A 332 12.69 -7.39 -20.72
CA ARG A 332 11.85 -8.57 -20.42
C ARG A 332 11.18 -8.50 -19.05
N LEU A 333 10.71 -7.32 -18.68
CA LEU A 333 9.94 -7.09 -17.46
C LEU A 333 8.46 -7.35 -17.72
N ALA A 334 7.72 -7.63 -16.65
CA ALA A 334 6.27 -7.66 -16.73
C ALA A 334 5.75 -6.25 -17.08
N LEU A 335 4.83 -6.16 -18.04
CA LEU A 335 4.11 -4.93 -18.35
C LEU A 335 2.63 -5.11 -17.98
N ILE A 336 2.08 -4.14 -17.25
CA ILE A 336 0.65 -4.03 -16.95
C ILE A 336 0.18 -2.71 -17.58
N ASP A 337 -0.39 -2.80 -18.78
CA ASP A 337 -0.82 -1.64 -19.58
C ASP A 337 -2.17 -1.11 -19.09
N ILE A 338 -2.16 -0.46 -17.93
CA ILE A 338 -3.39 0.09 -17.33
C ILE A 338 -4.03 1.18 -18.19
N ALA A 339 -3.25 1.88 -19.03
CA ALA A 339 -3.80 2.85 -19.96
C ALA A 339 -4.77 2.19 -20.93
N ARG A 340 -4.32 1.11 -21.58
CA ARG A 340 -5.15 0.34 -22.50
C ARG A 340 -6.39 -0.24 -21.82
N LEU A 341 -6.23 -0.82 -20.63
CA LEU A 341 -7.34 -1.42 -19.87
C LEU A 341 -8.41 -0.38 -19.52
N LEU A 342 -7.99 0.80 -19.08
CA LEU A 342 -8.87 1.90 -18.72
C LEU A 342 -9.53 2.51 -19.96
N GLU A 343 -8.81 2.72 -21.06
CA GLU A 343 -9.41 3.17 -22.32
C GLU A 343 -10.46 2.19 -22.85
N GLU A 344 -10.20 0.88 -22.77
CA GLU A 344 -11.16 -0.15 -23.14
C GLU A 344 -12.42 -0.11 -22.25
N ALA A 345 -12.27 0.13 -20.95
CA ALA A 345 -13.39 0.28 -20.04
C ALA A 345 -14.19 1.58 -20.30
N ALA A 346 -13.52 2.70 -20.52
CA ALA A 346 -14.17 3.97 -20.85
C ALA A 346 -14.97 3.89 -22.16
N ARG A 347 -14.48 3.18 -23.18
CA ARG A 347 -15.21 2.96 -24.43
C ARG A 347 -16.48 2.11 -24.25
N LYS A 348 -16.49 1.21 -23.27
CA LYS A 348 -17.65 0.34 -22.98
C LYS A 348 -18.73 1.04 -22.17
N ASP A 349 -18.33 2.00 -21.35
CA ASP A 349 -19.23 2.69 -20.43
C ASP A 349 -19.12 4.21 -20.61
N SER A 350 -18.20 4.86 -19.91
CA SER A 350 -17.89 6.29 -20.11
C SER A 350 -16.54 6.64 -19.50
N PRO A 351 -15.88 7.73 -19.93
CA PRO A 351 -14.69 8.22 -19.26
C PRO A 351 -14.92 8.55 -17.77
N GLN A 352 -16.11 9.06 -17.41
CA GLN A 352 -16.49 9.42 -16.04
C GLN A 352 -16.60 8.20 -15.12
N SER A 353 -16.83 7.00 -15.69
CA SER A 353 -16.93 5.80 -14.86
C SER A 353 -15.57 5.33 -14.36
N ILE A 354 -14.48 5.69 -15.03
CA ILE A 354 -13.12 5.27 -14.66
C ILE A 354 -12.20 6.41 -14.20
N ILE A 355 -12.43 7.65 -14.64
CA ILE A 355 -11.62 8.84 -14.35
C ILE A 355 -12.49 9.91 -13.68
N LEU A 356 -11.95 10.51 -12.62
CA LEU A 356 -12.56 11.60 -11.85
C LEU A 356 -12.61 12.90 -12.66
N PRO A 357 -13.39 13.91 -12.23
CA PRO A 357 -13.56 15.17 -12.96
C PRO A 357 -12.28 16.00 -13.17
N ASP A 358 -11.16 15.66 -12.52
CA ASP A 358 -9.85 16.28 -12.78
C ASP A 358 -9.18 15.78 -14.08
N GLY A 359 -9.75 14.75 -14.71
CA GLY A 359 -9.28 14.21 -15.98
C GLY A 359 -8.09 13.25 -15.85
N VAL A 360 -7.64 12.87 -14.65
CA VAL A 360 -6.45 12.02 -14.45
C VAL A 360 -6.67 10.94 -13.41
N HIS A 361 -7.20 11.29 -12.24
CA HIS A 361 -7.25 10.35 -11.11
C HIS A 361 -8.41 9.37 -11.25
N LEU A 362 -8.19 8.14 -10.80
CA LEU A 362 -9.12 7.05 -11.05
C LEU A 362 -10.30 7.08 -10.07
N THR A 363 -11.49 6.72 -10.56
CA THR A 363 -12.64 6.39 -9.73
C THR A 363 -12.40 5.07 -8.98
N GLN A 364 -13.32 4.68 -8.09
CA GLN A 364 -13.29 3.33 -7.49
C GLN A 364 -13.33 2.22 -8.55
N ALA A 365 -14.08 2.40 -9.64
CA ALA A 365 -14.14 1.40 -10.71
C ALA A 365 -12.82 1.33 -11.49
N GLY A 366 -12.19 2.48 -11.78
CA GLY A 366 -10.85 2.53 -12.36
C GLY A 366 -9.81 1.83 -11.47
N ASN A 367 -9.83 2.09 -10.16
CA ASN A 367 -8.95 1.42 -9.19
C ASN A 367 -9.17 -0.10 -9.16
N ARG A 368 -10.43 -0.57 -9.25
CA ARG A 368 -10.74 -2.01 -9.32
C ARG A 368 -10.16 -2.68 -10.57
N ILE A 369 -10.20 -2.02 -11.72
CA ILE A 369 -9.61 -2.53 -12.97
C ILE A 369 -8.10 -2.68 -12.83
N VAL A 370 -7.42 -1.64 -12.30
CA VAL A 370 -5.97 -1.68 -12.04
C VAL A 370 -5.62 -2.80 -11.07
N ALA A 371 -6.35 -2.89 -9.96
CA ALA A 371 -6.10 -3.90 -8.93
C ALA A 371 -6.23 -5.32 -9.48
N GLN A 372 -7.29 -5.59 -10.24
CA GLN A 372 -7.52 -6.89 -10.86
C GLN A 372 -6.36 -7.28 -11.80
N ALA A 373 -5.95 -6.37 -12.69
CA ALA A 373 -4.86 -6.62 -13.62
C ALA A 373 -3.52 -6.89 -12.92
N VAL A 374 -3.23 -6.13 -11.86
CA VAL A 374 -2.02 -6.32 -11.04
C VAL A 374 -2.06 -7.67 -10.33
N ALA A 375 -3.16 -8.01 -9.66
CA ALA A 375 -3.27 -9.28 -8.95
C ALA A 375 -3.19 -10.47 -9.91
N ASP A 376 -3.79 -10.38 -11.10
CA ASP A 376 -3.68 -11.39 -12.15
C ASP A 376 -2.22 -11.59 -12.59
N ALA A 377 -1.50 -10.50 -12.84
CA ALA A 377 -0.10 -10.56 -13.25
C ALA A 377 0.82 -11.15 -12.17
N ILE A 378 0.53 -10.90 -10.90
CA ILE A 378 1.26 -11.48 -9.77
C ILE A 378 0.93 -12.98 -9.62
N VAL A 379 -0.35 -13.34 -9.57
CA VAL A 379 -0.79 -14.73 -9.37
C VAL A 379 -0.33 -15.64 -10.51
N ALA A 380 -0.41 -15.18 -11.77
CA ALA A 380 0.05 -15.96 -12.92
C ALA A 380 1.54 -16.36 -12.82
N ARG A 381 2.34 -15.58 -12.09
CA ARG A 381 3.77 -15.86 -11.88
C ARG A 381 4.08 -16.71 -10.66
N GLN A 382 3.14 -16.84 -9.73
CA GLN A 382 3.30 -17.69 -8.54
C GLN A 382 2.88 -19.14 -8.80
N ARG A 383 2.18 -19.43 -9.91
CA ARG A 383 1.82 -20.80 -10.30
C ARG A 383 3.05 -21.57 -10.81
N PRO A 384 3.27 -22.83 -10.37
CA PRO A 384 4.28 -23.69 -10.97
C PRO A 384 4.02 -23.87 -12.47
N LEU A 385 5.09 -23.97 -13.28
CA LEU A 385 5.02 -24.18 -14.73
C LEU A 385 4.39 -25.54 -15.14
N SER A 386 3.98 -26.39 -14.19
CA SER A 386 3.38 -27.69 -14.45
C SER A 386 1.90 -27.66 -14.80
N ASP A 387 1.22 -26.51 -14.67
CA ASP A 387 -0.24 -26.40 -14.80
C ASP A 387 -0.70 -25.58 -16.03
N VAL A 388 0.11 -25.51 -17.09
CA VAL A 388 -0.26 -24.92 -18.39
C VAL A 388 -0.07 -25.91 -19.53
#